data_AF-A0A1I5NJC8-F1
#
_entry.id   AF-A0A1I5NJC8-F1
#
_cell.length_a   1.000
_cell.length_b   1.000
_cell.length_c   1.000
_cell.angle_alpha   90.00
_cell.angle_beta   90.00
_cell.angle_gamma   90.00
#
_symmetry.space_group_name_H-M   'P 1'
#
loop_
_entity.id
_entity.type
_entity.pdbx_description
1 polymer ?
#
loop_
_entity_poly.entity_id
_entity_poly.type
_entity_poly.pdbx_seq_one_letter_code
_entity_poly.pdbx_strand_id
1 'polypeptide(L)'
;MTRSRCARRLPRRALAAVVGALALLALTVLLPGASARFTSVTGNPAGAWATDGVAPPTGFSAALACATTPVAFRSVATATGTETLTLPVPTGTVAGDLLLVHIAHSWTGAPFTTPAGWTHVRTDNSANTIVSALYWKKAATGEASATFSYPPGSSVKMGGAMAAYTGADTTTPVDDHSGQVGTGTSATTPAVTTATAGTLVLRLISHAAQPHPAPTGTTPRWSVGPVSGLGGYSAGDEQVTGAGPVSSRSSASTGTSAAWVGQTVALRRAPGTPQAALSWTASPSTWASGYRLERRSGATVQSDRSITPISTTSATEGPLVNGTSYTFRLWAHRGTWTSTVATASLTPSC
;
A
#
# COMPACT_ATOMS: atom_id res chain seq x y z
N MET A 1 84.75 28.90 -42.73
CA MET A 1 83.43 28.66 -42.11
C MET A 1 83.42 27.25 -41.54
N THR A 2 83.27 27.12 -40.21
CA THR A 2 82.48 26.11 -39.46
C THR A 2 83.00 26.08 -38.01
N ARG A 3 82.25 26.70 -37.10
CA ARG A 3 82.49 26.66 -35.65
C ARG A 3 81.78 25.43 -35.07
N SER A 4 82.53 24.43 -34.62
CA SER A 4 82.02 23.31 -33.81
C SER A 4 82.27 23.61 -32.32
N ARG A 5 81.18 23.67 -31.55
CA ARG A 5 81.17 24.07 -30.13
C ARG A 5 81.74 22.95 -29.25
N CYS A 6 82.69 23.32 -28.41
CA CYS A 6 83.29 22.47 -27.38
C CYS A 6 82.26 22.17 -26.26
N ALA A 7 82.05 20.90 -25.94
CA ALA A 7 81.20 20.46 -24.84
C ALA A 7 81.85 20.83 -23.48
N ARG A 8 81.23 21.75 -22.74
CA ARG A 8 81.62 22.08 -21.36
C ARG A 8 81.37 20.87 -20.47
N ARG A 9 82.44 20.25 -20.00
CA ARG A 9 82.39 19.25 -18.92
C ARG A 9 81.85 19.93 -17.65
N LEU A 10 80.77 19.39 -17.11
CA LEU A 10 80.26 19.78 -15.79
C LEU A 10 81.31 19.47 -14.71
N PRO A 11 81.57 20.38 -13.76
CA PRO A 11 82.55 20.17 -12.71
C PRO A 11 82.10 19.00 -11.81
N ARG A 12 83.06 18.13 -11.45
CA ARG A 12 82.86 16.90 -10.63
C ARG A 12 82.05 17.11 -9.34
N ARG A 13 81.95 18.34 -8.83
CA ARG A 13 81.13 18.70 -7.65
C ARG A 13 79.61 18.68 -7.91
N ALA A 14 79.17 18.93 -9.14
CA ALA A 14 77.75 18.92 -9.50
C ALA A 14 77.19 17.49 -9.61
N LEU A 15 78.01 16.52 -10.03
CA LEU A 15 77.59 15.11 -10.13
C LEU A 15 77.40 14.47 -8.75
N ALA A 16 78.25 14.80 -7.77
CA ALA A 16 78.14 14.27 -6.41
C ALA A 16 76.88 14.78 -5.68
N ALA A 17 76.48 16.05 -5.92
CA ALA A 17 75.27 16.62 -5.34
C ALA A 17 73.99 15.98 -5.90
N VAL A 18 73.97 15.67 -7.20
CA VAL A 18 72.81 15.04 -7.86
C VAL A 18 72.67 13.56 -7.45
N VAL A 19 73.78 12.82 -7.30
CA VAL A 19 73.76 11.43 -6.81
C VAL A 19 73.35 11.36 -5.34
N GLY A 20 73.80 12.30 -4.51
CA GLY A 20 73.37 12.41 -3.10
C GLY A 20 71.88 12.71 -2.95
N ALA A 21 71.34 13.61 -3.78
CA ALA A 21 69.92 13.96 -3.75
C ALA A 21 69.01 12.80 -4.22
N LEU A 22 69.42 12.05 -5.25
CA LEU A 22 68.70 10.86 -5.71
C LEU A 22 68.78 9.69 -4.71
N ALA A 23 69.90 9.53 -4.01
CA ALA A 23 70.04 8.54 -2.95
C ALA A 23 69.15 8.85 -1.73
N LEU A 24 69.00 10.13 -1.37
CA LEU A 24 68.08 10.55 -0.30
C LEU A 24 66.61 10.36 -0.68
N LEU A 25 66.25 10.61 -1.94
CA LEU A 25 64.86 10.46 -2.42
C LEU A 25 64.46 8.98 -2.61
N ALA A 26 65.41 8.09 -2.92
CA ALA A 26 65.15 6.66 -2.98
C ALA A 26 65.00 6.03 -1.58
N LEU A 27 65.63 6.62 -0.55
CA LEU A 27 65.54 6.13 0.84
C LEU A 27 64.15 6.37 1.47
N THR A 28 63.38 7.34 0.97
CA THR A 28 62.03 7.64 1.49
C THR A 28 60.93 6.74 0.92
N VAL A 29 61.19 6.04 -0.19
CA VAL A 29 60.21 5.14 -0.84
C VAL A 29 60.30 3.71 -0.29
N LEU A 30 61.36 3.36 0.45
CA LEU A 30 61.62 2.02 0.99
C LEU A 30 61.38 1.89 2.51
N LEU A 31 60.98 2.96 3.19
CA LEU A 31 60.60 2.90 4.60
C LEU A 31 59.15 2.40 4.71
N PRO A 32 58.87 1.29 5.43
CA PRO A 32 57.49 0.94 5.77
C PRO A 32 56.87 2.13 6.52
N GLY A 33 55.66 2.52 6.13
CA GLY A 33 54.96 3.67 6.72
C GLY A 33 55.03 3.61 8.24
N ALA A 34 55.60 4.64 8.86
CA ALA A 34 55.76 4.71 10.30
C ALA A 34 54.38 4.78 10.97
N SER A 35 53.84 3.63 11.35
CA SER A 35 52.73 3.58 12.30
C SER A 35 53.29 3.93 13.68
N ALA A 36 52.90 5.09 14.21
CA ALA A 36 53.17 5.41 15.61
C ALA A 36 52.36 4.46 16.49
N ARG A 37 53.03 3.49 17.11
CA ARG A 37 52.45 2.66 18.16
C ARG A 37 52.69 3.35 19.49
N PHE A 38 51.65 3.98 20.05
CA PHE A 38 51.70 4.44 21.43
C PHE A 38 51.64 3.21 22.35
N THR A 39 52.75 2.89 23.02
CA THR A 39 52.75 1.97 24.16
C THR A 39 52.94 2.80 25.42
N SER A 40 51.86 3.02 26.18
CA SER A 40 51.96 3.64 27.50
C SER A 40 52.52 2.61 28.48
N VAL A 41 53.64 2.95 29.13
CA VAL A 41 54.33 2.09 30.12
C VAL A 41 53.95 2.48 31.55
N THR A 42 53.10 3.49 31.74
CA THR A 42 52.51 3.82 33.04
C THR A 42 51.01 4.05 32.90
N GLY A 43 50.22 3.21 33.59
CA GLY A 43 48.77 3.40 33.67
C GLY A 43 48.47 4.71 34.39
N ASN A 44 47.91 5.68 33.67
CA ASN A 44 47.32 6.87 34.27
C ASN A 44 45.96 6.46 34.88
N PRO A 45 45.74 6.55 36.20
CA PRO A 45 44.46 6.20 36.81
C PRO A 45 43.33 7.16 36.40
N ALA A 46 43.66 8.31 35.81
CA ALA A 46 42.72 9.28 35.25
C ALA A 46 42.61 9.22 33.71
N GLY A 47 43.26 8.24 33.07
CA GLY A 47 43.42 8.13 31.62
C GLY A 47 43.02 6.78 31.07
N ALA A 48 41.90 6.22 31.53
CA ALA A 48 41.18 5.26 30.71
C ALA A 48 40.64 6.04 29.49
N TRP A 49 41.34 5.95 28.35
CA TRP A 49 40.76 6.32 27.06
C TRP A 49 39.66 5.31 26.81
N ALA A 50 38.47 5.60 27.33
CA ALA A 50 37.24 4.93 26.93
C ALA A 50 37.04 5.27 25.45
N THR A 51 37.67 4.48 24.57
CA THR A 51 37.45 4.36 23.13
C THR A 51 37.43 5.69 22.34
N ASP A 52 38.54 6.00 21.67
CA ASP A 52 38.55 6.86 20.46
C ASP A 52 37.67 6.21 19.39
N GLY A 53 36.35 6.41 19.46
CA GLY A 53 35.41 5.71 18.60
C GLY A 53 34.02 6.33 18.65
N VAL A 54 33.23 6.11 17.60
CA VAL A 54 31.81 6.46 17.62
C VAL A 54 31.10 5.45 18.51
N ALA A 55 30.39 5.90 19.54
CA ALA A 55 29.62 5.02 20.42
C ALA A 55 28.38 4.49 19.68
N PRO A 56 27.96 3.22 19.90
CA PRO A 56 26.78 2.68 19.26
C PRO A 56 25.48 3.27 19.85
N PRO A 57 24.37 3.25 19.09
CA PRO A 57 23.05 3.37 19.70
C PRO A 57 22.79 2.19 20.65
N THR A 58 21.91 2.39 21.63
CA THR A 58 21.51 1.35 22.58
C THR A 58 20.00 1.09 22.49
N GLY A 59 19.52 -0.02 23.05
CA GLY A 59 18.09 -0.35 23.05
C GLY A 59 17.47 -0.54 21.65
N PHE A 60 18.28 -0.93 20.65
CA PHE A 60 17.78 -1.13 19.29
C PHE A 60 16.81 -2.31 19.25
N SER A 61 15.58 -2.03 18.79
CA SER A 61 14.52 -3.02 18.67
C SER A 61 13.78 -2.89 17.36
N ALA A 62 13.15 -3.99 16.95
CA ALA A 62 12.29 -4.04 15.77
C ALA A 62 10.93 -4.60 16.20
N ALA A 63 9.88 -3.82 16.00
CA ALA A 63 8.50 -4.23 16.22
C ALA A 63 7.77 -4.37 14.88
N LEU A 64 6.81 -5.29 14.82
CA LEU A 64 5.92 -5.40 13.67
C LEU A 64 5.01 -4.17 13.59
N ALA A 65 4.96 -3.55 12.42
CA ALA A 65 3.95 -2.57 12.06
C ALA A 65 3.27 -3.01 10.77
N CYS A 66 1.94 -3.01 10.74
CA CYS A 66 1.18 -3.32 9.53
C CYS A 66 0.67 -2.02 8.91
N ALA A 67 1.27 -1.60 7.80
CA ALA A 67 0.77 -0.46 7.04
C ALA A 67 -0.53 -0.85 6.35
N THR A 68 -1.63 -0.22 6.73
CA THR A 68 -2.94 -0.47 6.14
C THR A 68 -3.38 0.74 5.31
N THR A 69 -4.02 0.48 4.18
CA THR A 69 -4.65 1.53 3.37
C THR A 69 -6.16 1.37 3.50
N PRO A 70 -6.90 2.40 3.95
CA PRO A 70 -8.36 2.29 4.06
C PRO A 70 -8.97 2.01 2.69
N VAL A 71 -10.08 1.25 2.67
CA VAL A 71 -10.86 1.10 1.45
C VAL A 71 -11.43 2.46 1.08
N ALA A 72 -11.20 2.95 -0.13
CA ALA A 72 -11.69 4.25 -0.55
C ALA A 72 -12.39 4.16 -1.91
N PHE A 73 -13.51 4.88 -2.02
CA PHE A 73 -14.21 5.06 -3.28
C PHE A 73 -13.34 5.87 -4.25
N ARG A 74 -13.13 5.33 -5.44
CA ARG A 74 -12.39 6.01 -6.51
C ARG A 74 -13.34 6.74 -7.45
N SER A 75 -14.23 6.00 -8.10
CA SER A 75 -15.17 6.52 -9.09
C SER A 75 -16.26 5.50 -9.39
N VAL A 76 -17.30 5.95 -10.08
CA VAL A 76 -18.41 5.11 -10.54
C VAL A 76 -18.73 5.43 -12.00
N ALA A 77 -19.16 4.42 -12.73
CA ALA A 77 -19.75 4.53 -14.05
C ALA A 77 -21.11 3.85 -14.05
N THR A 78 -22.09 4.41 -14.77
CA THR A 78 -23.45 3.85 -14.84
C THR A 78 -23.87 3.68 -16.29
N ALA A 79 -24.75 2.71 -16.53
CA ALA A 79 -25.35 2.49 -17.84
C ALA A 79 -26.74 1.89 -17.70
N THR A 80 -27.54 2.03 -18.74
CA THR A 80 -28.84 1.37 -18.90
C THR A 80 -28.86 0.64 -20.23
N GLY A 81 -29.70 -0.39 -20.32
CA GLY A 81 -29.76 -1.23 -21.51
C GLY A 81 -31.06 -2.03 -21.59
N THR A 82 -31.33 -2.55 -22.78
CA THR A 82 -32.35 -3.57 -23.02
C THR A 82 -31.66 -4.78 -23.60
N GLU A 83 -31.99 -5.99 -23.13
CA GLU A 83 -31.31 -7.25 -23.47
C GLU A 83 -29.86 -7.33 -22.97
N THR A 84 -29.04 -6.37 -23.38
CA THR A 84 -27.63 -6.21 -23.04
C THR A 84 -27.41 -4.93 -22.22
N LEU A 85 -26.61 -5.04 -21.17
CA LEU A 85 -26.09 -3.92 -20.38
C LEU A 85 -24.57 -3.91 -20.48
N THR A 86 -24.00 -2.86 -21.07
CA THR A 86 -22.55 -2.66 -21.12
C THR A 86 -22.17 -1.53 -20.16
N LEU A 87 -21.43 -1.86 -19.12
CA LEU A 87 -20.94 -0.92 -18.12
C LEU A 87 -19.51 -0.50 -18.49
N PRO A 88 -19.25 0.80 -18.73
CA PRO A 88 -17.90 1.27 -18.95
C PRO A 88 -17.09 1.19 -17.65
N VAL A 89 -15.77 1.09 -17.80
CA VAL A 89 -14.86 1.10 -16.64
C VAL A 89 -14.87 2.49 -16.00
N PRO A 90 -15.01 2.60 -14.67
CA PRO A 90 -14.93 3.88 -13.97
C PRO A 90 -13.61 4.60 -14.25
N THR A 91 -13.69 5.92 -14.40
CA THR A 91 -12.51 6.74 -14.73
C THR A 91 -11.45 6.64 -13.65
N GLY A 92 -10.18 6.51 -14.06
CA GLY A 92 -9.04 6.42 -13.14
C GLY A 92 -8.86 5.05 -12.47
N THR A 93 -9.66 4.03 -12.82
CA THR A 93 -9.44 2.64 -12.40
C THR A 93 -8.02 2.21 -12.75
N VAL A 94 -7.32 1.61 -11.78
CA VAL A 94 -5.98 1.06 -11.96
C VAL A 94 -5.98 -0.43 -11.61
N ALA A 95 -4.97 -1.15 -12.11
CA ALA A 95 -4.78 -2.55 -11.77
C ALA A 95 -4.67 -2.73 -10.25
N GLY A 96 -5.44 -3.69 -9.70
CA GLY A 96 -5.50 -3.96 -8.26
C GLY A 96 -6.61 -3.22 -7.51
N ASP A 97 -7.37 -2.33 -8.14
CA ASP A 97 -8.64 -1.87 -7.57
C ASP A 97 -9.66 -3.01 -7.55
N LEU A 98 -10.59 -2.94 -6.59
CA LEU A 98 -11.78 -3.79 -6.58
C LEU A 98 -12.89 -3.10 -7.36
N LEU A 99 -13.41 -3.77 -8.40
CA LEU A 99 -14.61 -3.37 -9.09
C LEU A 99 -15.81 -4.09 -8.49
N LEU A 100 -16.83 -3.34 -8.10
CA LEU A 100 -18.13 -3.85 -7.67
C LEU A 100 -19.18 -3.40 -8.67
N VAL A 101 -20.03 -4.32 -9.12
CA VAL A 101 -21.15 -4.06 -10.01
C VAL A 101 -22.45 -4.28 -9.28
N HIS A 102 -23.34 -3.30 -9.40
CA HIS A 102 -24.74 -3.35 -8.98
C HIS A 102 -25.62 -3.30 -10.21
N ILE A 103 -26.46 -4.31 -10.42
CA ILE A 103 -27.38 -4.39 -11.56
C ILE A 103 -28.79 -4.53 -11.05
N ALA A 104 -29.64 -3.59 -11.45
CA ALA A 104 -31.08 -3.67 -11.35
C ALA A 104 -31.66 -4.14 -12.69
N HIS A 105 -32.56 -5.13 -12.67
CA HIS A 105 -33.28 -5.55 -13.88
C HIS A 105 -34.67 -6.08 -13.56
N SER A 106 -35.55 -6.07 -14.57
CA SER A 106 -36.86 -6.72 -14.45
C SER A 106 -36.71 -8.25 -14.34
N TRP A 107 -37.63 -8.91 -13.64
CA TRP A 107 -37.64 -10.37 -13.57
C TRP A 107 -38.25 -10.99 -14.83
N THR A 108 -37.63 -12.05 -15.36
CA THR A 108 -38.18 -12.83 -16.48
C THR A 108 -37.98 -14.34 -16.38
N GLY A 109 -37.27 -14.83 -15.37
CA GLY A 109 -36.90 -16.26 -15.25
C GLY A 109 -35.94 -16.77 -16.34
N ALA A 110 -35.58 -15.94 -17.33
CA ALA A 110 -34.59 -16.25 -18.34
C ALA A 110 -33.17 -16.30 -17.74
N PRO A 111 -32.24 -17.07 -18.32
CA PRO A 111 -30.87 -17.12 -17.83
C PRO A 111 -30.18 -15.77 -17.99
N PHE A 112 -29.42 -15.36 -16.97
CA PHE A 112 -28.63 -14.14 -16.97
C PHE A 112 -27.15 -14.46 -17.22
N THR A 113 -26.58 -13.90 -18.27
CA THR A 113 -25.19 -14.13 -18.67
C THR A 113 -24.29 -13.08 -18.05
N THR A 114 -23.31 -13.56 -17.28
CA THR A 114 -22.29 -12.76 -16.60
C THR A 114 -20.96 -12.87 -17.36
N PRO A 115 -20.25 -11.76 -17.63
CA PRO A 115 -18.95 -11.81 -18.29
C PRO A 115 -17.90 -12.54 -17.45
N ALA A 116 -16.92 -13.15 -18.12
CA ALA A 116 -15.88 -13.93 -17.45
C ALA A 116 -15.05 -13.10 -16.46
N GLY A 117 -14.63 -13.74 -15.36
CA GLY A 117 -13.81 -13.11 -14.32
C GLY A 117 -14.59 -12.30 -13.27
N TRP A 118 -15.92 -12.21 -13.39
CA TRP A 118 -16.78 -11.65 -12.36
C TRP A 118 -17.25 -12.73 -11.39
N THR A 119 -17.15 -12.45 -10.11
CA THR A 119 -17.61 -13.32 -9.02
C THR A 119 -18.95 -12.80 -8.49
N HIS A 120 -19.95 -13.68 -8.41
CA HIS A 120 -21.25 -13.35 -7.84
C HIS A 120 -21.16 -13.17 -6.32
N VAL A 121 -21.85 -12.14 -5.80
CA VAL A 121 -21.99 -11.91 -4.34
C VAL A 121 -23.39 -12.30 -3.89
N ARG A 122 -24.41 -11.71 -4.53
CA ARG A 122 -25.80 -11.85 -4.10
C ARG A 122 -26.75 -11.44 -5.21
N THR A 123 -27.90 -12.10 -5.26
CA THR A 123 -29.05 -11.67 -6.05
C THR A 123 -30.30 -11.77 -5.19
N ASP A 124 -31.15 -10.75 -5.25
CA ASP A 124 -32.42 -10.70 -4.57
C ASP A 124 -33.51 -10.27 -5.55
N ASN A 125 -34.68 -10.89 -5.44
CA ASN A 125 -35.84 -10.62 -6.27
C ASN A 125 -37.00 -10.19 -5.36
N SER A 126 -37.56 -9.02 -5.63
CA SER A 126 -38.78 -8.55 -4.98
C SER A 126 -39.99 -8.72 -5.91
N ALA A 127 -40.90 -9.61 -5.49
CA ALA A 127 -42.20 -9.82 -6.11
C ALA A 127 -42.19 -10.06 -7.64
N ASN A 128 -41.14 -10.69 -8.17
CA ASN A 128 -40.95 -10.91 -9.61
C ASN A 128 -41.08 -9.61 -10.44
N THR A 129 -40.72 -8.48 -9.82
CA THR A 129 -40.87 -7.15 -10.43
C THR A 129 -39.50 -6.53 -10.64
N ILE A 130 -38.69 -6.48 -9.58
CA ILE A 130 -37.35 -5.91 -9.61
C ILE A 130 -36.36 -6.89 -8.98
N VAL A 131 -35.23 -7.07 -9.66
CA VAL A 131 -34.12 -7.91 -9.22
C VAL A 131 -32.89 -7.02 -9.05
N SER A 132 -32.14 -7.24 -7.97
CA SER A 132 -30.84 -6.60 -7.73
C SER A 132 -29.76 -7.66 -7.62
N ALA A 133 -28.73 -7.56 -8.46
CA ALA A 133 -27.60 -8.48 -8.49
C ALA A 133 -26.28 -7.75 -8.25
N LEU A 134 -25.40 -8.36 -7.44
CA LEU A 134 -24.09 -7.83 -7.07
C LEU A 134 -22.98 -8.78 -7.54
N TYR A 135 -21.96 -8.20 -8.17
CA TYR A 135 -20.77 -8.91 -8.62
C TYR A 135 -19.52 -8.13 -8.25
N TRP A 136 -18.38 -8.83 -8.14
CA TRP A 136 -17.08 -8.16 -8.00
C TRP A 136 -16.03 -8.77 -8.92
N LYS A 137 -15.01 -7.97 -9.23
CA LYS A 137 -13.83 -8.39 -9.97
C LYS A 137 -12.62 -7.56 -9.54
N LYS A 138 -11.42 -8.15 -9.60
CA LYS A 138 -10.16 -7.40 -9.50
C LYS A 138 -9.85 -6.72 -10.84
N ALA A 139 -9.64 -5.41 -10.83
CA ALA A 139 -9.25 -4.67 -12.02
C ALA A 139 -7.86 -5.11 -12.52
N ALA A 140 -7.75 -5.33 -13.83
CA ALA A 140 -6.50 -5.60 -14.52
C ALA A 140 -5.94 -4.34 -15.20
N THR A 141 -4.68 -4.42 -15.66
CA THR A 141 -4.10 -3.37 -16.51
C THR A 141 -4.86 -3.29 -17.83
N GLY A 142 -5.36 -2.11 -18.19
CA GLY A 142 -6.17 -1.93 -19.39
C GLY A 142 -7.55 -2.59 -19.30
N GLU A 143 -8.13 -2.66 -18.09
CA GLU A 143 -9.46 -3.21 -17.85
C GLU A 143 -10.49 -2.70 -18.89
N ALA A 144 -11.30 -3.63 -19.42
CA ALA A 144 -12.31 -3.35 -20.43
C ALA A 144 -13.72 -3.27 -19.83
N SER A 145 -14.65 -2.68 -20.59
CA SER A 145 -16.06 -2.64 -20.21
C SER A 145 -16.64 -4.04 -19.96
N ALA A 146 -17.58 -4.14 -19.04
CA ALA A 146 -18.26 -5.41 -18.72
C ALA A 146 -19.65 -5.46 -19.34
N THR A 147 -19.95 -6.53 -20.08
CA THR A 147 -21.25 -6.74 -20.72
C THR A 147 -22.01 -7.89 -20.08
N PHE A 148 -23.18 -7.56 -19.52
CA PHE A 148 -24.14 -8.51 -18.96
C PHE A 148 -25.33 -8.62 -19.90
N SER A 149 -25.91 -9.81 -20.05
CA SER A 149 -26.95 -10.00 -21.06
C SER A 149 -27.98 -11.07 -20.73
N TYR A 150 -29.16 -10.90 -21.31
CA TYR A 150 -30.17 -11.93 -21.48
C TYR A 150 -30.09 -12.55 -22.88
N PRO A 151 -30.76 -13.69 -23.14
CA PRO A 151 -30.83 -14.28 -24.46
C PRO A 151 -31.33 -13.29 -25.52
N PRO A 152 -30.84 -13.38 -26.77
CA PRO A 152 -31.26 -12.51 -27.86
C PRO A 152 -32.78 -12.46 -28.05
N GLY A 153 -33.30 -11.24 -28.29
CA GLY A 153 -34.74 -10.99 -28.42
C GLY A 153 -35.47 -10.72 -27.09
N SER A 154 -34.74 -10.67 -25.98
CA SER A 154 -35.30 -10.34 -24.67
C SER A 154 -35.63 -8.85 -24.57
N SER A 155 -36.82 -8.51 -24.04
CA SER A 155 -37.22 -7.12 -23.78
C SER A 155 -36.84 -6.62 -22.38
N VAL A 156 -36.01 -7.35 -21.63
CA VAL A 156 -35.65 -7.02 -20.24
C VAL A 156 -34.93 -5.68 -20.17
N LYS A 157 -35.45 -4.79 -19.34
CA LYS A 157 -34.80 -3.53 -19.00
C LYS A 157 -33.79 -3.75 -17.88
N MET A 158 -32.63 -3.15 -18.06
CA MET A 158 -31.51 -3.24 -17.13
C MET A 158 -30.92 -1.85 -16.87
N GLY A 159 -30.46 -1.65 -15.65
CA GLY A 159 -29.67 -0.52 -15.24
C GLY A 159 -28.58 -1.01 -14.30
N GLY A 160 -27.39 -0.42 -14.37
CA GLY A 160 -26.33 -0.77 -13.45
C GLY A 160 -25.37 0.35 -13.16
N ALA A 161 -24.56 0.10 -12.14
CA ALA A 161 -23.44 0.91 -11.73
C ALA A 161 -22.23 -0.01 -11.50
N MET A 162 -21.07 0.39 -12.02
CA MET A 162 -19.77 -0.19 -11.69
C MET A 162 -19.03 0.82 -10.84
N ALA A 163 -18.64 0.46 -9.62
CA ALA A 163 -17.87 1.29 -8.72
C ALA A 163 -16.47 0.70 -8.52
N ALA A 164 -15.45 1.56 -8.57
CA ALA A 164 -14.06 1.20 -8.30
C ALA A 164 -13.68 1.62 -6.88
N TYR A 165 -13.07 0.69 -6.14
CA TYR A 165 -12.58 0.88 -4.79
C TYR A 165 -11.09 0.55 -4.70
N THR A 166 -10.30 1.47 -4.15
CA THR A 166 -8.89 1.24 -3.83
C THR A 166 -8.73 0.73 -2.40
N GLY A 167 -7.66 0.00 -2.11
CA GLY A 167 -7.35 -0.50 -0.76
C GLY A 167 -8.22 -1.66 -0.27
N ALA A 168 -9.15 -2.16 -1.09
CA ALA A 168 -9.94 -3.36 -0.78
C ALA A 168 -9.13 -4.65 -1.02
N ASP A 169 -9.46 -5.71 -0.29
CA ASP A 169 -8.95 -7.05 -0.60
C ASP A 169 -9.50 -7.51 -1.95
N THR A 170 -8.63 -7.93 -2.86
CA THR A 170 -9.01 -8.40 -4.20
C THR A 170 -8.97 -9.92 -4.35
N THR A 171 -8.72 -10.63 -3.25
CA THR A 171 -8.74 -12.10 -3.18
C THR A 171 -10.02 -12.59 -2.51
N THR A 172 -10.35 -12.02 -1.34
CA THR A 172 -11.58 -12.32 -0.59
C THR A 172 -12.31 -11.04 -0.15
N PRO A 173 -12.78 -10.20 -1.09
CA PRO A 173 -13.30 -8.86 -0.79
C PRO A 173 -14.50 -8.81 0.14
N VAL A 174 -15.39 -9.80 0.12
CA VAL A 174 -16.67 -9.71 0.83
C VAL A 174 -16.52 -10.23 2.25
N ASP A 175 -16.68 -9.34 3.24
CA ASP A 175 -16.63 -9.69 4.66
C ASP A 175 -17.92 -10.37 5.11
N ASP A 176 -19.04 -9.72 4.85
CA ASP A 176 -20.40 -10.18 5.09
C ASP A 176 -21.35 -9.48 4.12
N HIS A 177 -22.52 -10.07 3.86
CA HIS A 177 -23.53 -9.46 3.00
C HIS A 177 -24.95 -9.94 3.36
N SER A 178 -25.92 -9.06 3.18
CA SER A 178 -27.32 -9.37 3.45
C SER A 178 -28.25 -8.66 2.48
N GLY A 179 -29.44 -9.21 2.28
CA GLY A 179 -30.46 -8.67 1.37
C GLY A 179 -31.84 -8.71 2.02
N GLN A 180 -32.63 -7.69 1.73
CA GLN A 180 -34.01 -7.56 2.18
C GLN A 180 -34.85 -7.08 1.01
N VAL A 181 -36.09 -7.58 0.93
CA VAL A 181 -37.06 -7.17 -0.06
C VAL A 181 -38.32 -6.65 0.61
N GLY A 182 -39.08 -5.84 -0.11
CA GLY A 182 -40.38 -5.37 0.35
C GLY A 182 -41.08 -4.53 -0.69
N THR A 183 -42.15 -3.89 -0.25
CA THR A 183 -42.96 -2.95 -1.05
C THR A 183 -43.24 -1.72 -0.22
N GLY A 184 -43.19 -0.53 -0.82
CA GLY A 184 -43.45 0.71 -0.11
C GLY A 184 -42.71 1.90 -0.71
N THR A 185 -42.83 3.05 -0.07
CA THR A 185 -42.08 4.27 -0.41
C THR A 185 -40.75 4.37 0.34
N SER A 186 -40.54 3.49 1.34
CA SER A 186 -39.33 3.39 2.15
C SER A 186 -38.71 2.01 1.95
N ALA A 187 -37.44 1.99 1.56
CA ALA A 187 -36.63 0.79 1.39
C ALA A 187 -35.62 0.68 2.54
N THR A 188 -35.35 -0.55 2.96
CA THR A 188 -34.41 -0.83 4.07
C THR A 188 -33.29 -1.72 3.57
N THR A 189 -32.06 -1.35 3.92
CA THR A 189 -30.88 -2.19 3.73
C THR A 189 -30.58 -2.91 5.06
N PRO A 190 -30.44 -4.24 5.05
CA PRO A 190 -30.34 -5.04 6.28
C PRO A 190 -29.01 -4.83 7.02
N ALA A 191 -28.95 -5.26 8.27
CA ALA A 191 -27.73 -5.27 9.06
C ALA A 191 -26.74 -6.35 8.58
N VAL A 192 -25.46 -6.13 8.86
CA VAL A 192 -24.36 -7.09 8.62
C VAL A 192 -23.43 -7.10 9.84
N THR A 193 -22.59 -8.13 9.98
CA THR A 193 -21.55 -8.18 11.02
C THR A 193 -20.18 -8.24 10.36
N THR A 194 -19.36 -7.22 10.64
CA THR A 194 -17.99 -7.15 10.13
C THR A 194 -17.08 -8.00 11.01
N ALA A 195 -16.29 -8.90 10.41
CA ALA A 195 -15.29 -9.70 11.11
C ALA A 195 -13.94 -8.99 11.15
N THR A 196 -13.70 -8.07 10.21
CA THR A 196 -12.44 -7.32 10.09
C THR A 196 -12.63 -5.84 10.38
N ALA A 197 -11.61 -5.21 10.96
CA ALA A 197 -11.59 -3.77 11.20
C ALA A 197 -11.32 -2.99 9.90
N GLY A 198 -11.85 -1.78 9.79
CA GLY A 198 -11.65 -0.89 8.64
C GLY A 198 -12.31 -1.36 7.35
N THR A 199 -13.45 -2.04 7.47
CA THR A 199 -14.30 -2.42 6.35
C THR A 199 -15.09 -1.22 5.84
N LEU A 200 -15.34 -1.20 4.53
CA LEU A 200 -16.30 -0.28 3.93
C LEU A 200 -17.62 -1.01 3.70
N VAL A 201 -18.72 -0.49 4.24
CA VAL A 201 -20.05 -1.07 4.04
C VAL A 201 -20.79 -0.28 2.96
N LEU A 202 -21.17 -0.95 1.87
CA LEU A 202 -22.05 -0.38 0.86
C LEU A 202 -23.50 -0.77 1.13
N ARG A 203 -24.40 0.19 0.90
CA ARG A 203 -25.84 0.05 0.99
C ARG A 203 -26.44 0.35 -0.37
N LEU A 204 -27.10 -0.64 -0.96
CA LEU A 204 -27.60 -0.60 -2.33
C LEU A 204 -29.11 -0.79 -2.35
N ILE A 205 -29.79 -0.01 -3.18
CA ILE A 205 -31.25 -0.09 -3.34
C ILE A 205 -31.58 -0.19 -4.83
N SER A 206 -32.51 -1.07 -5.16
CA SER A 206 -33.22 -1.10 -6.43
C SER A 206 -34.72 -1.00 -6.15
N HIS A 207 -35.42 -0.12 -6.85
CA HIS A 207 -36.82 0.17 -6.61
C HIS A 207 -37.56 0.28 -7.94
N ALA A 208 -38.71 -0.40 -8.08
CA ALA A 208 -39.39 -0.64 -9.35
C ALA A 208 -40.07 0.59 -9.99
N ALA A 209 -39.96 1.78 -9.38
CA ALA A 209 -40.63 3.01 -9.84
C ALA A 209 -39.67 4.20 -9.95
N GLN A 210 -39.08 4.64 -8.83
CA GLN A 210 -38.15 5.78 -8.77
C GLN A 210 -36.79 5.41 -8.18
N PRO A 211 -35.74 6.23 -8.36
CA PRO A 211 -34.55 6.14 -7.56
C PRO A 211 -34.83 6.59 -6.13
N HIS A 212 -34.28 5.84 -5.17
CA HIS A 212 -34.23 6.27 -3.77
C HIS A 212 -32.96 7.10 -3.52
N PRO A 213 -32.98 8.04 -2.56
CA PRO A 213 -31.73 8.63 -2.09
C PRO A 213 -30.84 7.56 -1.46
N ALA A 214 -29.54 7.84 -1.32
CA ALA A 214 -28.67 6.97 -0.55
C ALA A 214 -29.20 6.81 0.89
N PRO A 215 -29.10 5.62 1.51
CA PRO A 215 -29.60 5.41 2.86
C PRO A 215 -29.00 6.41 3.86
N THR A 216 -29.83 6.81 4.83
CA THR A 216 -29.44 7.82 5.83
C THR A 216 -28.18 7.42 6.60
N GLY A 217 -27.26 8.36 6.80
CA GLY A 217 -25.97 8.10 7.47
C GLY A 217 -24.89 7.48 6.58
N THR A 218 -25.12 7.40 5.26
CA THR A 218 -24.11 6.99 4.29
C THR A 218 -23.67 8.16 3.40
N THR A 219 -22.51 8.03 2.77
CA THR A 219 -22.05 8.93 1.71
C THR A 219 -22.64 8.48 0.38
N PRO A 220 -23.44 9.31 -0.33
CA PRO A 220 -24.02 8.93 -1.61
C PRO A 220 -22.94 8.64 -2.67
N ARG A 221 -23.13 7.58 -3.47
CA ARG A 221 -22.21 7.21 -4.56
C ARG A 221 -22.85 7.29 -5.93
N TRP A 222 -24.07 6.77 -6.08
CA TRP A 222 -24.87 6.96 -7.28
C TRP A 222 -26.35 6.92 -6.96
N SER A 223 -27.13 7.54 -7.83
CA SER A 223 -28.59 7.43 -7.86
C SER A 223 -29.01 7.64 -9.31
N VAL A 224 -29.64 6.62 -9.91
CA VAL A 224 -30.00 6.60 -11.33
C VAL A 224 -31.45 6.17 -11.49
N GLY A 225 -32.15 6.90 -12.35
CA GLY A 225 -33.53 6.66 -12.70
C GLY A 225 -34.41 7.90 -12.49
N PRO A 226 -35.72 7.78 -12.70
CA PRO A 226 -36.40 6.56 -13.14
C PRO A 226 -36.01 6.17 -14.58
N VAL A 227 -35.76 4.89 -14.79
CA VAL A 227 -35.49 4.27 -16.09
C VAL A 227 -36.79 3.63 -16.56
N SER A 228 -37.25 4.00 -17.76
CA SER A 228 -38.51 3.51 -18.31
C SER A 228 -38.54 1.98 -18.39
N GLY A 229 -39.58 1.37 -17.81
CA GLY A 229 -39.76 -0.09 -17.75
C GLY A 229 -38.90 -0.82 -16.71
N LEU A 230 -38.14 -0.11 -15.88
CA LEU A 230 -37.33 -0.70 -14.80
C LEU A 230 -37.60 -0.07 -13.43
N GLY A 231 -37.50 1.26 -13.33
CA GLY A 231 -37.47 1.98 -12.05
C GLY A 231 -36.12 2.64 -11.80
N GLY A 232 -35.68 2.72 -10.54
CA GLY A 232 -34.42 3.36 -10.17
C GLY A 232 -33.55 2.53 -9.24
N TYR A 233 -32.29 2.94 -9.13
CA TYR A 233 -31.30 2.27 -8.30
C TYR A 233 -30.29 3.27 -7.75
N SER A 234 -29.82 3.02 -6.53
CA SER A 234 -28.90 3.92 -5.84
C SER A 234 -28.00 3.16 -4.88
N ALA A 235 -26.91 3.80 -4.48
CA ALA A 235 -26.08 3.33 -3.39
C ALA A 235 -25.42 4.47 -2.61
N GLY A 236 -25.09 4.16 -1.36
CA GLY A 236 -24.16 4.92 -0.55
C GLY A 236 -23.25 3.98 0.23
N ASP A 237 -22.21 4.53 0.85
CA ASP A 237 -21.31 3.75 1.69
C ASP A 237 -20.94 4.44 3.01
N GLU A 238 -20.47 3.63 3.96
CA GLU A 238 -20.02 4.06 5.28
C GLU A 238 -18.76 3.30 5.69
N GLN A 239 -17.84 4.01 6.37
CA GLN A 239 -16.63 3.40 6.93
C GLN A 239 -16.94 2.82 8.31
N VAL A 240 -16.47 1.60 8.55
CA VAL A 240 -16.62 0.92 9.83
C VAL A 240 -15.22 0.62 10.39
N THR A 241 -14.89 1.24 11.52
CA THR A 241 -13.52 1.27 12.05
C THR A 241 -13.12 -0.02 12.77
N GLY A 242 -14.05 -0.70 13.44
CA GLY A 242 -13.82 -1.94 14.18
C GLY A 242 -14.73 -3.07 13.72
N ALA A 243 -14.35 -4.30 14.06
CA ALA A 243 -15.22 -5.45 13.85
C ALA A 243 -16.46 -5.37 14.75
N GLY A 244 -17.58 -5.93 14.27
CA GLY A 244 -18.84 -5.96 15.00
C GLY A 244 -20.07 -5.68 14.13
N PRO A 245 -21.26 -5.60 14.78
CA PRO A 245 -22.52 -5.39 14.08
C PRO A 245 -22.62 -3.99 13.48
N VAL A 246 -23.14 -3.92 12.26
CA VAL A 246 -23.47 -2.69 11.54
C VAL A 246 -24.97 -2.68 11.29
N SER A 247 -25.69 -1.76 11.95
CA SER A 247 -27.16 -1.69 11.97
C SER A 247 -27.77 -1.50 10.58
N SER A 248 -29.05 -1.84 10.42
CA SER A 248 -29.77 -1.55 9.17
C SER A 248 -29.86 -0.03 8.90
N ARG A 249 -30.01 0.33 7.62
CA ARG A 249 -30.25 1.73 7.19
C ARG A 249 -31.50 1.81 6.34
N SER A 250 -32.31 2.85 6.54
CA SER A 250 -33.48 3.13 5.73
C SER A 250 -33.20 4.25 4.72
N SER A 251 -33.93 4.19 3.61
CA SER A 251 -34.02 5.24 2.61
C SER A 251 -35.49 5.45 2.27
N ALA A 252 -35.97 6.67 2.46
CA ALA A 252 -37.32 7.07 2.10
C ALA A 252 -37.31 7.87 0.81
N SER A 253 -38.34 7.68 -0.03
CA SER A 253 -38.60 8.51 -1.20
C SER A 253 -40.03 9.07 -1.13
N THR A 254 -40.27 10.23 -1.74
CA THR A 254 -41.61 10.83 -1.86
C THR A 254 -42.38 10.30 -3.07
N GLY A 255 -41.90 9.23 -3.72
CA GLY A 255 -42.48 8.66 -4.93
C GLY A 255 -43.60 7.66 -4.66
N THR A 256 -43.88 6.82 -5.66
CA THR A 256 -44.93 5.80 -5.60
C THR A 256 -44.46 4.59 -4.80
N SER A 257 -45.39 3.95 -4.09
CA SER A 257 -45.15 2.65 -3.48
C SER A 257 -44.93 1.59 -4.56
N ALA A 258 -43.77 0.92 -4.55
CA ALA A 258 -43.50 -0.19 -5.45
C ALA A 258 -42.60 -1.23 -4.78
N ALA A 259 -42.35 -2.34 -5.48
CA ALA A 259 -41.41 -3.36 -5.05
C ALA A 259 -39.99 -2.80 -4.98
N TRP A 260 -39.25 -3.20 -3.95
CA TRP A 260 -37.86 -2.81 -3.74
C TRP A 260 -37.01 -3.95 -3.21
N VAL A 261 -35.71 -3.82 -3.47
CA VAL A 261 -34.64 -4.67 -2.97
C VAL A 261 -33.60 -3.77 -2.31
N GLY A 262 -33.28 -4.04 -1.04
CA GLY A 262 -32.21 -3.39 -0.29
C GLY A 262 -31.12 -4.40 0.04
N GLN A 263 -29.88 -4.12 -0.34
CA GLN A 263 -28.72 -4.98 -0.12
C GLN A 263 -27.64 -4.24 0.65
N THR A 264 -26.93 -4.98 1.50
CA THR A 264 -25.76 -4.51 2.23
C THR A 264 -24.60 -5.44 1.92
N VAL A 265 -23.44 -4.88 1.58
CA VAL A 265 -22.18 -5.64 1.40
C VAL A 265 -21.06 -4.95 2.15
N ALA A 266 -20.38 -5.69 3.02
CA ALA A 266 -19.19 -5.23 3.71
C ALA A 266 -17.95 -5.66 2.91
N LEU A 267 -17.10 -4.70 2.55
CA LEU A 267 -15.86 -4.91 1.83
C LEU A 267 -14.69 -4.93 2.81
N ARG A 268 -13.93 -6.03 2.79
CA ARG A 268 -12.66 -6.16 3.49
C ARG A 268 -11.65 -5.20 2.91
N ARG A 269 -10.87 -4.61 3.80
CA ARG A 269 -9.63 -3.94 3.46
C ARG A 269 -8.57 -4.96 3.07
N ALA A 270 -7.67 -4.59 2.18
CA ALA A 270 -6.52 -5.40 1.85
C ALA A 270 -5.69 -5.70 3.12
N PRO A 271 -5.10 -6.91 3.24
CA PRO A 271 -4.19 -7.22 4.33
C PRO A 271 -3.10 -6.15 4.47
N GLY A 272 -2.72 -5.86 5.71
CA GLY A 272 -1.69 -4.85 5.97
C GLY A 272 -0.36 -5.26 5.34
N THR A 273 0.37 -4.30 4.80
CA THR A 273 1.73 -4.54 4.32
C THR A 273 2.68 -4.55 5.52
N PRO A 274 3.40 -5.65 5.80
CA PRO A 274 4.27 -5.71 6.95
C PRO A 274 5.47 -4.78 6.81
N GLN A 275 5.80 -4.11 7.91
CA GLN A 275 6.92 -3.20 8.08
C GLN A 275 7.57 -3.45 9.45
N ALA A 276 8.83 -3.04 9.59
CA ALA A 276 9.49 -2.97 10.88
C ALA A 276 9.43 -1.52 11.39
N ALA A 277 8.81 -1.31 12.54
CA ALA A 277 8.98 -0.10 13.34
C ALA A 277 10.24 -0.28 14.19
N LEU A 278 11.27 0.47 13.86
CA LEU A 278 12.58 0.42 14.51
C LEU A 278 12.69 1.56 15.52
N SER A 279 13.17 1.26 16.72
CA SER A 279 13.42 2.25 17.76
C SER A 279 14.75 1.98 18.44
N TRP A 280 15.42 3.04 18.90
CA TRP A 280 16.67 2.98 19.64
C TRP A 280 16.88 4.24 20.47
N THR A 281 17.73 4.14 21.47
CA THR A 281 18.30 5.30 22.17
C THR A 281 19.47 5.84 21.37
N ALA A 282 19.49 7.16 21.17
CA ALA A 282 20.53 7.82 20.39
C ALA A 282 21.94 7.56 20.97
N SER A 283 22.93 7.47 20.09
CA SER A 283 24.34 7.40 20.47
C SER A 283 24.73 8.62 21.31
N PRO A 284 25.53 8.46 22.38
CA PRO A 284 26.06 9.58 23.14
C PRO A 284 27.11 10.38 22.33
N SER A 285 27.62 9.84 21.22
CA SER A 285 28.48 10.58 20.28
C SER A 285 27.67 11.59 19.48
N THR A 286 27.22 12.67 20.12
CA THR A 286 26.42 13.76 19.51
C THR A 286 27.10 14.43 18.31
N TRP A 287 28.41 14.26 18.19
CA TRP A 287 29.23 14.73 17.09
C TRP A 287 29.21 13.80 15.87
N ALA A 288 28.64 12.59 15.95
CA ALA A 288 28.51 11.69 14.82
C ALA A 288 27.49 12.24 13.80
N SER A 289 27.64 11.85 12.53
CA SER A 289 26.79 12.39 11.46
C SER A 289 25.38 11.79 11.47
N GLY A 290 25.24 10.54 11.91
CA GLY A 290 23.99 9.79 11.86
C GLY A 290 24.22 8.30 12.05
N TYR A 291 23.24 7.50 11.64
CA TYR A 291 23.29 6.05 11.64
C TYR A 291 23.31 5.48 10.23
N ARG A 292 23.75 4.24 10.11
CA ARG A 292 23.53 3.39 8.95
C ARG A 292 22.66 2.22 9.35
N LEU A 293 21.57 2.03 8.61
CA LEU A 293 20.61 0.97 8.80
C LEU A 293 20.73 -0.02 7.64
N GLU A 294 20.97 -1.28 7.97
CA GLU A 294 21.02 -2.40 7.04
C GLU A 294 19.92 -3.40 7.37
N ARG A 295 19.14 -3.82 6.37
CA ARG A 295 18.17 -4.91 6.45
C ARG A 295 18.73 -6.13 5.72
N ARG A 296 18.68 -7.28 6.37
CA ARG A 296 19.11 -8.57 5.80
C ARG A 296 17.96 -9.58 5.83
N SER A 297 17.91 -10.44 4.83
CA SER A 297 17.13 -11.69 4.87
C SER A 297 18.12 -12.84 4.67
N GLY A 298 18.27 -13.69 5.69
CA GLY A 298 19.39 -14.63 5.76
C GLY A 298 20.75 -13.93 5.64
N ALA A 299 21.60 -14.42 4.73
CA ALA A 299 22.93 -13.82 4.49
C ALA A 299 22.91 -12.61 3.54
N THR A 300 21.79 -12.35 2.86
CA THR A 300 21.69 -11.32 1.81
C THR A 300 21.27 -9.98 2.39
N VAL A 301 22.03 -8.94 2.07
CA VAL A 301 21.64 -7.55 2.35
C VAL A 301 20.59 -7.12 1.33
N GLN A 302 19.43 -6.68 1.81
CA GLN A 302 18.32 -6.23 0.97
C GLN A 302 18.20 -4.71 0.89
N SER A 303 18.61 -4.00 1.94
CA SER A 303 18.70 -2.54 1.93
C SER A 303 19.81 -2.09 2.87
N ASP A 304 20.45 -0.98 2.50
CA ASP A 304 21.46 -0.28 3.28
C ASP A 304 21.24 1.22 3.03
N ARG A 305 21.02 1.99 4.08
CA ARG A 305 20.79 3.44 3.98
C ARG A 305 21.28 4.20 5.20
N SER A 306 21.62 5.46 5.00
CA SER A 306 21.94 6.40 6.09
C SER A 306 20.68 7.02 6.69
N ILE A 307 20.74 7.32 7.98
CA ILE A 307 19.73 8.03 8.76
C ILE A 307 20.43 9.20 9.43
N THR A 308 19.98 10.41 9.14
CA THR A 308 20.52 11.66 9.69
C THR A 308 19.38 12.53 10.20
N PRO A 309 19.58 13.30 11.28
CA PRO A 309 20.81 13.46 12.09
C PRO A 309 21.01 12.35 13.15
N ILE A 310 22.11 12.40 13.90
CA ILE A 310 22.40 11.45 14.99
C ILE A 310 21.38 11.47 16.14
N SER A 311 20.59 12.54 16.26
CA SER A 311 19.49 12.63 17.24
C SER A 311 18.25 11.82 16.86
N THR A 312 18.19 11.25 15.65
CA THR A 312 17.09 10.35 15.26
C THR A 312 17.10 9.07 16.10
N THR A 313 15.94 8.69 16.62
CA THR A 313 15.75 7.54 17.53
C THR A 313 14.76 6.50 17.00
N SER A 314 14.25 6.69 15.79
CA SER A 314 13.32 5.75 15.16
C SER A 314 13.39 5.79 13.64
N ALA A 315 12.99 4.68 13.03
CA ALA A 315 12.81 4.57 11.59
C ALA A 315 11.77 3.49 11.28
N THR A 316 11.24 3.52 10.06
CA THR A 316 10.42 2.43 9.52
C THR A 316 11.15 1.79 8.35
N GLU A 317 11.05 0.46 8.24
CA GLU A 317 11.67 -0.30 7.15
C GLU A 317 10.66 -1.28 6.55
N GLY A 318 10.54 -1.28 5.22
CA GLY A 318 9.59 -2.12 4.50
C GLY A 318 9.43 -1.69 3.03
N PRO A 319 8.54 -2.34 2.27
CA PRO A 319 7.70 -3.48 2.67
C PRO A 319 8.53 -4.73 2.97
N LEU A 320 8.03 -5.57 3.89
CA LEU A 320 8.57 -6.88 4.23
C LEU A 320 7.70 -7.99 3.63
N VAL A 321 8.15 -9.24 3.73
CA VAL A 321 7.36 -10.42 3.33
C VAL A 321 7.00 -11.21 4.58
N ASN A 322 5.71 -11.54 4.73
CA ASN A 322 5.24 -12.34 5.87
C ASN A 322 5.95 -13.70 5.95
N GLY A 323 6.22 -14.15 7.18
CA GLY A 323 6.92 -15.40 7.45
C GLY A 323 8.40 -15.40 7.09
N THR A 324 8.94 -14.35 6.46
CA THR A 324 10.36 -14.22 6.18
C THR A 324 11.09 -13.57 7.35
N SER A 325 12.11 -14.24 7.90
CA SER A 325 12.92 -13.64 8.96
C SER A 325 13.88 -12.59 8.42
N TYR A 326 13.87 -11.43 9.06
CA TYR A 326 14.77 -10.31 8.79
C TYR A 326 15.67 -10.02 9.98
N THR A 327 16.91 -9.64 9.71
CA THR A 327 17.83 -9.07 10.70
C THR A 327 18.15 -7.64 10.30
N PHE A 328 17.89 -6.71 11.20
CA PHE A 328 18.25 -5.31 11.07
C PHE A 328 19.53 -5.04 11.84
N ARG A 329 20.40 -4.23 11.25
CA ARG A 329 21.69 -3.83 11.82
C ARG A 329 21.76 -2.31 11.79
N LEU A 330 22.09 -1.71 12.92
CA LEU A 330 22.17 -0.26 13.09
C LEU A 330 23.52 0.09 13.74
N TRP A 331 24.24 1.04 13.15
CA TRP A 331 25.47 1.57 13.75
C TRP A 331 25.60 3.07 13.46
N ALA A 332 26.20 3.80 14.39
CA ALA A 332 26.48 5.22 14.21
C ALA A 332 27.74 5.42 13.35
N HIS A 333 27.79 6.50 12.58
CA HIS A 333 28.92 6.80 11.71
C HIS A 333 29.36 8.28 11.73
N ARG A 334 30.63 8.52 11.41
CA ARG A 334 31.16 9.84 11.00
C ARG A 334 32.32 9.65 10.03
N GLY A 335 32.13 10.03 8.76
CA GLY A 335 33.12 9.75 7.72
C GLY A 335 33.39 8.24 7.65
N THR A 336 34.64 7.83 7.86
CA THR A 336 35.04 6.40 7.89
C THR A 336 34.90 5.74 9.26
N TRP A 337 34.60 6.51 10.32
CA TRP A 337 34.46 5.98 11.68
C TRP A 337 33.07 5.38 11.86
N THR A 338 32.99 4.18 12.42
CA THR A 338 31.74 3.48 12.72
C THR A 338 31.75 2.89 14.12
N SER A 339 30.59 2.85 14.76
CA SER A 339 30.41 2.16 16.03
C SER A 339 30.34 0.63 15.86
N THR A 340 30.29 -0.09 16.97
CA THR A 340 29.78 -1.47 16.97
C THR A 340 28.34 -1.51 16.47
N VAL A 341 27.93 -2.67 15.94
CA VAL A 341 26.62 -2.85 15.33
C VAL A 341 25.62 -3.33 16.38
N ALA A 342 24.51 -2.61 16.52
CA ALA A 342 23.32 -3.08 17.22
C ALA A 342 22.43 -3.89 16.27
N THR A 343 21.82 -4.97 16.74
CA THR A 343 21.02 -5.87 15.91
C THR A 343 19.65 -6.14 16.49
N ALA A 344 18.64 -6.22 15.64
CA ALA A 344 17.28 -6.66 15.99
C ALA A 344 16.76 -7.61 14.90
N SER A 345 15.89 -8.56 15.26
CA SER A 345 15.29 -9.48 14.28
C SER A 345 13.78 -9.42 14.33
N LEU A 346 13.13 -9.64 13.18
CA LEU A 346 11.68 -9.66 13.05
C LEU A 346 11.27 -10.70 12.00
N THR A 347 10.28 -11.52 12.34
CA THR A 347 9.54 -12.34 11.36
C THR A 347 8.12 -11.78 11.33
N PRO A 348 7.74 -11.00 10.31
CA PRO A 348 6.47 -10.30 10.29
C PRO A 348 5.31 -11.24 9.95
N SER A 349 4.13 -10.89 10.46
CA SER A 349 2.86 -11.55 10.17
C SER A 349 1.72 -10.52 10.23
N CYS A 350 1.45 -9.89 9.09
CA CYS A 350 0.24 -9.13 8.79
C CYS A 350 -0.65 -9.94 7.82
#